data_AF-A0A926B7W3-F1
#
_entry.id   AF-A0A926B7W3-F1
#
_cell.length_a   1.000
_cell.length_b   1.000
_cell.length_c   1.000
_cell.angle_alpha   90.00
_cell.angle_beta   90.00
_cell.angle_gamma   90.00
#
_symmetry.space_group_name_H-M   'P 1'
#
loop_
_entity.id
_entity.type
_entity.pdbx_description
1 polymer ?
#
loop_
_entity_poly.entity_id
_entity_poly.type
_entity_poly.pdbx_seq_one_letter_code
_entity_poly.pdbx_strand_id
1 'polypeptide(L)' 'MIADDAQADDVRKRIVAAAAALIASGGRDAATTRAIAAAAAVQAPTIYRLFGDKRGLL' A
#
# COMPACT_ATOMS: atom_id res chain seq x y z
N MET A 1 1.43 -4.95 -24.44
CA MET A 1 1.81 -5.09 -23.01
C MET A 1 1.76 -3.70 -22.37
N ILE A 2 0.55 -3.19 -22.05
CA ILE A 2 0.34 -1.85 -21.42
C ILE A 2 -0.69 -1.93 -20.26
N ALA A 3 -1.44 -3.04 -20.13
CA ALA A 3 -2.48 -3.20 -19.11
C ALA A 3 -1.94 -3.46 -17.70
N ASP A 4 -0.79 -4.14 -17.57
CA ASP A 4 -0.21 -4.48 -16.26
C ASP A 4 0.32 -3.26 -15.49
N ASP A 5 0.90 -2.26 -16.19
CA ASP A 5 1.39 -1.04 -15.54
C ASP A 5 0.25 -0.19 -14.99
N ALA A 6 -0.85 -0.05 -15.74
CA ALA A 6 -2.03 0.67 -15.28
C ALA A 6 -2.67 0.00 -14.04
N GLN A 7 -2.69 -1.33 -14.02
CA GLN A 7 -3.17 -2.10 -12.87
C GLN A 7 -2.26 -1.92 -11.65
N ALA A 8 -0.93 -1.95 -11.84
CA ALA A 8 0.05 -1.73 -10.78
C ALA A 8 -0.06 -0.30 -10.20
N ASP A 9 -0.27 0.70 -11.05
CA ASP A 9 -0.46 2.09 -10.66
C ASP A 9 -1.76 2.32 -9.88
N ASP A 10 -2.86 1.68 -10.26
CA ASP A 10 -4.12 1.76 -9.51
C ASP A 10 -3.98 1.14 -8.10
N VAL A 11 -3.31 -0.01 -8.02
CA VAL A 11 -3.04 -0.68 -6.75
C VAL A 11 -2.13 0.19 -5.87
N ARG A 12 -1.10 0.82 -6.44
CA ARG A 12 -0.21 1.75 -5.71
C ARG A 12 -1.00 2.93 -5.14
N LYS A 13 -1.88 3.56 -5.93
CA LYS A 13 -2.72 4.69 -5.49
C LYS A 13 -3.62 4.29 -4.32
N ARG A 14 -4.26 3.12 -4.39
CA ARG A 14 -5.10 2.60 -3.30
C ARG A 14 -4.32 2.37 -2.01
N ILE A 15 -3.10 1.84 -2.11
CA ILE A 15 -2.22 1.62 -0.96
C ILE A 15 -1.84 2.94 -0.29
N VAL A 16 -1.45 3.96 -1.08
CA VAL A 16 -1.09 5.28 -0.55
C VAL A 16 -2.29 5.97 0.11
N ALA A 17 -3.46 5.93 -0.53
CA ALA A 17 -4.69 6.50 0.03
C ALA A 17 -5.09 5.82 1.36
N ALA A 18 -5.02 4.48 1.41
CA ALA A 18 -5.29 3.72 2.62
C ALA A 18 -4.31 4.05 3.75
N ALA A 19 -3.01 4.15 3.45
CA ALA A 19 -2.00 4.55 4.43
C ALA A 19 -2.27 5.96 4.98
N ALA A 20 -2.56 6.93 4.11
CA ALA A 20 -2.86 8.29 4.51
C ALA A 20 -4.11 8.36 5.42
N ALA A 21 -5.17 7.63 5.08
CA ALA A 21 -6.39 7.56 5.89
C ALA A 21 -6.14 6.96 7.28
N LEU A 22 -5.35 5.88 7.36
CA LEU A 22 -5.01 5.25 8.63
C LEU A 22 -4.17 6.19 9.51
N ILE A 23 -3.17 6.87 8.93
CA ILE A 23 -2.37 7.87 9.65
C ILE A 23 -3.23 9.02 10.17
N ALA A 24 -4.15 9.53 9.34
CA ALA A 24 -5.05 10.61 9.74
C ALA A 24 -5.99 10.19 10.88
N SER A 25 -6.41 8.91 10.91
CA SER A 25 -7.35 8.40 11.91
C SER A 25 -6.70 7.96 13.24
N GLY A 26 -5.49 7.42 13.21
CA GLY A 26 -4.86 6.77 14.38
C GLY A 26 -3.35 6.95 14.48
N GLY A 27 -2.77 7.89 13.73
CA GLY A 27 -1.32 8.14 13.72
C GLY A 27 -0.52 7.07 12.97
N ARG A 28 0.82 7.21 13.01
CA ARG A 28 1.73 6.31 12.28
C ARG A 28 1.61 4.84 12.70
N ASP A 29 1.31 4.57 13.96
CA ASP A 29 1.19 3.21 14.47
C ASP A 29 -0.05 2.47 13.95
N ALA A 30 -1.10 3.21 13.56
CA ALA A 30 -2.29 2.63 12.94
C ALA A 30 -2.05 2.18 11.49
N ALA A 31 -1.08 2.78 10.80
CA ALA A 31 -0.72 2.49 9.41
C ALA A 31 0.21 1.27 9.29
N THR A 32 -0.18 0.16 9.93
CA THR A 32 0.55 -1.10 9.81
C THR A 32 0.37 -1.71 8.42
N THR A 33 1.34 -2.51 7.97
CA THR A 33 1.25 -3.23 6.68
C THR A 33 -0.04 -4.04 6.55
N ARG A 34 -0.51 -4.65 7.65
CA ARG A 34 -1.76 -5.42 7.65
C ARG A 34 -3.00 -4.54 7.53
N ALA A 35 -3.04 -3.42 8.23
CA ALA A 35 -4.15 -2.47 8.15
C ALA A 35 -4.23 -1.81 6.76
N ILE A 36 -3.09 -1.40 6.21
CA ILE A 36 -2.99 -0.83 4.86
C ILE A 36 -3.43 -1.86 3.81
N ALA A 37 -2.97 -3.12 3.92
CA ALA A 37 -3.36 -4.19 3.01
C ALA A 37 -4.89 -4.41 3.03
N ALA A 38 -5.48 -4.46 4.22
CA ALA A 38 -6.92 -4.61 4.37
C ALA A 38 -7.69 -3.41 3.79
N ALA A 39 -7.29 -2.18 4.11
CA ALA A 39 -7.96 -0.96 3.65
C ALA A 39 -7.80 -0.72 2.14
N ALA A 40 -6.66 -1.11 1.55
CA ALA A 40 -6.46 -1.05 0.11
C ALA A 40 -7.05 -2.27 -0.62
N ALA A 41 -7.61 -3.25 0.09
CA ALA A 41 -8.07 -4.55 -0.41
C ALA A 41 -7.05 -5.25 -1.31
N VAL A 42 -5.82 -5.34 -0.80
CA VAL A 42 -4.69 -6.04 -1.41
C VAL A 42 -4.11 -7.05 -0.43
N GLN A 43 -3.39 -8.05 -0.93
CA GLN A 43 -2.60 -8.91 -0.05
C GLN A 43 -1.30 -8.23 0.37
N ALA A 44 -0.84 -8.47 1.60
CA ALA A 44 0.44 -7.93 2.11
C ALA A 44 1.66 -8.22 1.19
N PRO A 45 1.80 -9.41 0.56
CA PRO A 45 2.86 -9.67 -0.44
C PRO A 45 2.84 -8.73 -1.65
N THR A 46 1.70 -8.11 -1.95
CA THR A 46 1.57 -7.12 -3.04
C THR A 46 2.23 -5.80 -2.66
N ILE A 47 2.16 -5.41 -1.39
CA ILE A 47 2.82 -4.21 -0.86
C ILE A 47 4.34 -4.37 -1.00
N TYR A 48 4.88 -5.53 -0.63
CA TYR A 48 6.32 -5.83 -0.79
C TYR A 48 6.76 -5.89 -2.25
N ARG A 49 5.88 -6.27 -3.19
CA ARG A 49 6.19 -6.26 -4.63
C ARG A 49 6.18 -4.85 -5.23
N LEU A 50 5.28 -3.98 -4.77
CA LEU A 50 5.11 -2.63 -5.32
C LEU A 50 6.05 -1.59 -4.71
N PHE A 51 6.39 -1.74 -3.43
CA PHE A 51 7.25 -0.82 -2.68
C PHE A 51 8.63 -1.43 -2.37
N GLY A 52 8.86 -2.68 -2.76
CA GLY A 52 10.11 -3.41 -2.54
C GLY A 52 10.23 -4.01 -1.14
N ASP A 53 11.39 -4.60 -0.88
CA ASP A 53 11.87 -4.97 0.45
C ASP A 53 12.11 -3.69 1.29
N LYS A 54 12.07 -3.81 2.63
CA LYS A 54 12.17 -2.80 3.70
C LYS A 54 13.14 -1.62 3.48
N ARG A 55 14.07 -1.69 2.52
CA ARG A 55 14.94 -0.60 2.07
C ARG A 55 14.27 0.44 1.17
N GLY A 56 13.12 0.15 0.58
CA GLY A 56 12.28 1.14 -0.13
C GLY A 56 11.35 1.93 0.81
N LEU A 57 11.36 1.59 2.10
CA LEU A 57 10.45 2.10 3.13
C LEU A 57 11.16 2.91 4.25
N LEU A 58 12.50 3.01 4.19
CA LEU A 58 13.34 3.77 5.13
C LEU A 58 14.11 4.87 4.40
#